data_AF-A0A7J8N7N6-F1
#
_entry.id   AF-A0A7J8N7N6-F1
#
_cell.length_a   1.000
_cell.length_b   1.000
_cell.length_c   1.000
_cell.angle_alpha   90.00
_cell.angle_beta   90.00
_cell.angle_gamma   90.00
#
_symmetry.space_group_name_H-M   'P 1'
#
loop_
_entity.id
_entity.type
_entity.pdbx_description
1 polymer ?
#
loop_
_entity_poly.entity_id
_entity_poly.type
_entity_poly.pdbx_seq_one_letter_code
_entity_poly.pdbx_strand_id
1 'polypeptide(L)'
;FIEKYGTHVIVGLSIGGHDVVLVRQDKSSNLEPSLLKKHLYDLGDQLFTGTCRFAPKTKDQKQKIPEAFNIFDQPSIALNGYPFINTKDGITVIGSKRGGDPEARSHCEWLPTVAGMPDAIHFNFIPITSLLKNVPGKGFLSHAINLYLRYKPPLGELRYFLDFQAQKIWAPIHNDLPLGPSTNRASSSPALHFNLMGPKLYVNTSQVTVGMRPVTGMRLYLEGMKCN
;
A
#
# COMPACT_ATOMS: atom_id res chain seq x y z
N PHE A 1 11.19 1.48 -15.00
CA PHE A 1 10.04 1.86 -15.84
C PHE A 1 8.88 2.36 -14.98
N ILE A 2 8.31 1.51 -14.11
CA ILE A 2 7.16 1.85 -13.24
C ILE A 2 7.41 3.13 -12.43
N GLU A 3 8.58 3.26 -11.81
CA GLU A 3 8.95 4.47 -11.06
C GLU A 3 8.94 5.75 -11.91
N LYS A 4 9.39 5.67 -13.17
CA LYS A 4 9.54 6.83 -14.06
C LYS A 4 8.24 7.21 -14.78
N TYR A 5 7.47 6.22 -15.22
CA TYR A 5 6.32 6.41 -16.12
C TYR A 5 4.98 6.00 -15.49
N GLY A 6 4.99 5.42 -14.29
CA GLY A 6 3.82 4.86 -13.66
C GLY A 6 3.36 3.55 -14.30
N THR A 7 2.12 3.18 -13.98
CA THR A 7 1.47 1.93 -14.44
C THR A 7 0.38 2.18 -15.47
N HIS A 8 -0.23 3.37 -15.46
CA HIS A 8 -1.37 3.74 -16.29
C HIS A 8 -1.16 5.11 -16.92
N VAL A 9 -1.90 5.36 -18.01
CA VAL A 9 -1.97 6.65 -18.68
C VAL A 9 -3.38 7.20 -18.55
N ILE A 10 -3.48 8.51 -18.33
CA ILE A 10 -4.75 9.23 -18.28
C ILE A 10 -5.26 9.38 -19.71
N VAL A 11 -6.47 8.87 -19.99
CA VAL A 11 -7.14 8.97 -21.30
C VAL A 11 -8.39 9.85 -21.27
N GLY A 12 -8.86 10.19 -20.08
CA GLY A 12 -10.01 11.06 -19.89
C GLY A 12 -9.92 11.76 -18.56
N LEU A 13 -10.43 12.99 -18.52
CA LEU A 13 -10.45 13.83 -17.34
C LEU A 13 -11.81 14.52 -17.24
N SER A 14 -12.36 14.60 -16.05
CA SER A 14 -13.46 15.50 -15.71
C SER A 14 -12.93 16.66 -14.87
N ILE A 15 -13.35 17.88 -15.24
CA ILE A 15 -12.92 19.13 -14.62
C ILE A 15 -14.14 19.76 -13.95
N GLY A 16 -13.98 20.21 -12.70
CA GLY A 16 -15.05 20.82 -11.93
C GLY A 16 -14.70 20.90 -10.45
N GLY A 17 -15.68 20.62 -9.60
CA GLY A 17 -15.54 20.63 -8.15
C GLY A 17 -16.00 19.29 -7.57
N HIS A 18 -15.34 18.86 -6.50
CA HIS A 18 -15.68 17.64 -5.79
C HIS A 18 -15.60 17.88 -4.28
N ASP A 19 -16.75 17.76 -3.61
CA ASP A 19 -16.89 17.91 -2.16
C ASP A 19 -17.38 16.58 -1.59
N VAL A 20 -16.56 15.95 -0.73
CA VAL A 20 -16.77 14.58 -0.26
C VAL A 20 -16.64 14.50 1.24
N VAL A 21 -17.56 13.76 1.85
CA VAL A 21 -17.44 13.29 3.24
C VAL A 21 -17.29 11.77 3.25
N LEU A 22 -16.25 11.30 3.93
CA LEU A 22 -15.92 9.89 4.13
C LEU A 22 -16.00 9.59 5.62
N VAL A 23 -16.52 8.41 5.95
CA VAL A 23 -16.51 7.91 7.32
C VAL A 23 -15.81 6.57 7.36
N ARG A 24 -14.84 6.45 8.26
CA ARG A 24 -14.09 5.23 8.52
C ARG A 24 -14.40 4.73 9.92
N GLN A 25 -14.74 3.46 10.03
CA GLN A 25 -14.93 2.76 11.31
C GLN A 25 -13.73 1.84 11.55
N ASP A 26 -13.11 1.97 12.73
CA ASP A 26 -12.08 1.07 13.22
C ASP A 26 -12.69 -0.09 14.01
N LYS A 27 -11.93 -1.17 14.20
CA LYS A 27 -12.31 -2.37 14.97
C LYS A 27 -12.66 -2.07 16.43
N SER A 28 -12.22 -0.92 16.95
CA SER A 28 -12.53 -0.45 18.28
C SER A 28 -13.99 0.04 18.44
N SER A 29 -14.69 0.33 17.33
CA SER A 29 -16.06 0.82 17.34
C SER A 29 -17.07 -0.30 17.11
N ASN A 30 -18.05 -0.42 18.02
CA ASN A 30 -19.13 -1.42 17.94
C ASN A 30 -20.39 -0.91 17.20
N LEU A 31 -20.27 0.17 16.41
CA LEU A 31 -21.42 0.73 15.71
C LEU A 31 -21.90 -0.21 14.59
N GLU A 32 -23.21 -0.43 14.50
CA GLU A 32 -23.79 -1.25 13.43
C GLU A 32 -23.65 -0.54 12.06
N PRO A 33 -23.33 -1.25 10.96
CA PRO A 33 -23.21 -0.64 9.64
C PRO A 33 -24.46 0.11 9.17
N SER A 34 -25.66 -0.34 9.55
CA SER A 34 -26.92 0.33 9.21
C SER A 34 -27.04 1.70 9.88
N LEU A 35 -26.65 1.78 11.15
CA LEU A 35 -26.64 3.01 11.94
C LEU A 35 -25.54 3.97 11.47
N LEU A 36 -24.34 3.45 11.15
CA LEU A 36 -23.26 4.23 10.55
C LEU A 36 -23.70 4.87 9.23
N LYS A 37 -24.33 4.09 8.35
CA LYS A 37 -24.85 4.55 7.07
C LYS A 37 -25.92 5.63 7.25
N LYS A 38 -26.82 5.46 8.22
CA LYS A 38 -27.84 6.47 8.57
C LYS A 38 -27.17 7.79 9.00
N HIS A 39 -26.21 7.74 9.92
CA HIS A 39 -25.50 8.94 10.37
C HIS A 39 -24.72 9.63 9.25
N LEU A 40 -24.14 8.87 8.32
CA LEU A 40 -23.47 9.43 7.13
C LEU A 40 -24.45 10.16 6.22
N TYR A 41 -25.64 9.61 5.96
CA TYR A 41 -26.65 10.31 5.17
C TYR A 41 -27.19 11.54 5.86
N ASP A 42 -27.50 11.45 7.15
CA ASP A 42 -27.96 12.60 7.93
C ASP A 42 -26.90 13.73 7.93
N LEU A 43 -25.61 13.39 8.03
CA LEU A 43 -24.51 14.35 7.90
C LEU A 43 -24.40 14.94 6.49
N GLY A 44 -24.54 14.12 5.44
CA GLY A 44 -24.52 14.57 4.05
C GLY A 44 -25.66 15.54 3.73
N ASP A 45 -26.87 15.24 4.21
CA ASP A 45 -28.04 16.12 4.10
C ASP A 45 -27.80 17.47 4.78
N GLN A 46 -27.14 17.48 5.93
CA GLN A 46 -26.77 18.71 6.64
C GLN A 46 -25.70 19.52 5.90
N LEU A 47 -24.67 18.85 5.38
CA LEU A 47 -23.52 19.49 4.74
C LEU A 47 -23.83 20.04 3.35
N PHE A 48 -24.51 19.27 2.52
CA PHE A 48 -24.63 19.57 1.08
C PHE A 48 -25.96 20.20 0.71
N THR A 49 -27.03 19.84 1.42
CA THR A 49 -28.38 20.38 1.15
C THR A 49 -28.74 21.53 2.08
N GLY A 50 -28.01 21.69 3.20
CA GLY A 50 -28.36 22.64 4.26
C GLY A 50 -29.63 22.27 5.03
N THR A 51 -30.17 21.06 4.82
CA THR A 51 -31.33 20.56 5.56
C THR A 51 -30.90 20.16 6.97
N CYS A 52 -30.91 21.13 7.88
CA CYS A 52 -30.79 20.85 9.30
C CYS A 52 -32.09 20.22 9.81
N ARG A 53 -32.11 18.89 9.99
CA ARG A 53 -33.13 18.22 10.81
C ARG A 53 -32.84 18.49 12.30
N PHE A 54 -32.92 19.74 12.73
CA PHE A 54 -33.08 20.03 14.15
C PHE A 54 -34.49 19.61 14.55
N ALA A 55 -34.68 18.31 14.78
CA ALA A 55 -35.78 17.89 15.62
C ALA A 55 -35.49 18.48 17.02
N PRO A 56 -36.43 19.24 17.64
CA PRO A 56 -36.25 19.69 19.00
C PRO A 56 -36.00 18.46 19.87
N LYS A 57 -34.96 18.49 20.71
CA LYS A 57 -34.59 17.40 21.60
C LYS A 57 -35.74 17.09 22.57
N THR A 58 -36.71 16.28 22.16
CA THR A 58 -37.58 15.56 23.09
C THR A 58 -36.69 14.56 23.82
N LYS A 59 -36.72 14.62 25.15
CA LYS A 59 -35.77 14.00 26.10
C LYS A 59 -35.62 12.46 26.01
N ASP A 60 -36.28 11.79 25.06
CA ASP A 60 -36.46 10.33 25.05
C ASP A 60 -35.84 9.57 23.87
N GLN A 61 -35.00 10.20 23.04
CA GLN A 61 -34.20 9.47 22.05
C GLN A 61 -32.71 9.73 22.22
N LYS A 62 -32.10 9.09 23.22
CA LYS A 62 -30.64 8.87 23.29
C LYS A 62 -30.21 7.83 22.24
N GLN A 63 -30.47 8.05 20.95
CA GLN A 63 -29.55 7.53 19.95
C GLN A 63 -28.33 8.45 20.02
N LYS A 64 -27.33 8.05 20.81
CA LYS A 64 -26.06 8.78 20.95
C LYS A 64 -25.43 8.88 19.56
N ILE A 65 -25.66 9.98 18.85
CA ILE A 65 -24.90 10.31 17.65
C ILE A 65 -23.42 10.33 18.09
N PRO A 66 -22.54 9.52 17.49
CA PRO A 66 -21.14 9.51 17.90
C PRO A 66 -20.54 10.90 17.72
N GLU A 67 -19.73 11.35 18.69
CA GLU A 67 -19.16 12.71 18.67
C GLU A 67 -18.32 13.00 17.43
N ALA A 68 -17.83 11.95 16.76
CA ALA A 68 -17.09 12.06 15.50
C ALA A 68 -17.90 12.77 14.39
N PHE A 69 -19.24 12.66 14.42
CA PHE A 69 -20.13 13.30 13.45
C PHE A 69 -20.44 14.78 13.77
N ASN A 70 -20.07 15.27 14.97
CA ASN A 70 -20.25 16.67 15.34
C ASN A 70 -19.11 17.52 14.77
N ILE A 71 -19.19 17.81 13.47
CA ILE A 71 -18.14 18.56 12.75
C ILE A 71 -18.36 20.08 12.78
N PHE A 72 -19.53 20.54 13.24
CA PHE A 72 -19.93 21.95 13.27
C PHE A 72 -19.47 22.70 14.53
N ASP A 73 -19.23 21.98 15.62
CA ASP A 73 -18.89 22.55 16.93
C ASP A 73 -17.38 22.78 17.12
N GLN A 74 -16.53 22.26 16.22
CA GLN A 74 -15.09 22.49 16.26
C GLN A 74 -14.69 23.64 15.32
N PRO A 75 -13.78 24.54 15.74
CA PRO A 75 -13.19 25.51 14.84
C PRO A 75 -12.35 24.74 13.81
N SER A 76 -12.93 24.47 12.65
CA SER A 76 -12.25 23.81 11.55
C SER A 76 -11.11 24.71 11.09
N ILE A 77 -9.89 24.36 11.47
CA ILE A 77 -8.68 24.80 10.78
C ILE A 77 -8.69 24.03 9.44
N ALA A 78 -9.58 24.42 8.53
CA ALA A 78 -9.47 24.07 7.13
C ALA A 78 -8.32 24.91 6.56
N LEU A 79 -7.08 24.57 6.91
CA LEU A 79 -5.92 25.18 6.30
C LEU A 79 -5.69 24.51 4.94
N ASN A 80 -5.80 25.27 3.86
CA ASN A 80 -5.13 25.00 2.59
C ASN A 80 -5.43 23.63 1.96
N GLY A 81 -6.69 23.31 1.68
CA GLY A 81 -7.05 22.13 0.89
C GLY A 81 -6.72 20.77 1.53
N TYR A 82 -6.30 20.75 2.81
CA TYR A 82 -6.16 19.51 3.57
C TYR A 82 -7.53 18.99 4.02
N PRO A 83 -7.73 17.66 4.03
CA PRO A 83 -8.97 17.10 4.48
C PRO A 83 -9.21 17.42 5.97
N PHE A 84 -10.41 17.85 6.33
CA PHE A 84 -10.84 17.91 7.71
C PHE A 84 -10.94 16.49 8.26
N ILE A 85 -10.46 16.23 9.48
CA ILE A 85 -10.50 14.90 10.11
C ILE A 85 -10.97 15.05 11.56
N ASN A 86 -12.10 14.42 11.90
CA ASN A 86 -12.56 14.28 13.28
C ASN A 86 -12.56 12.80 13.67
N THR A 87 -11.87 12.44 14.75
CA THR A 87 -11.79 11.06 15.23
C THR A 87 -12.26 10.94 16.67
N LYS A 88 -13.32 10.16 16.91
CA LYS A 88 -13.86 9.84 18.23
C LYS A 88 -14.47 8.44 18.23
N ASP A 89 -14.34 7.72 19.35
CA ASP A 89 -14.99 6.41 19.57
C ASP A 89 -14.78 5.37 18.45
N GLY A 90 -13.57 5.32 17.89
CA GLY A 90 -13.22 4.44 16.78
C GLY A 90 -13.87 4.80 15.44
N ILE A 91 -14.45 6.01 15.33
CA ILE A 91 -15.01 6.56 14.09
C ILE A 91 -14.20 7.77 13.68
N THR A 92 -13.77 7.80 12.42
CA THR A 92 -13.10 8.93 11.79
C THR A 92 -13.97 9.48 10.68
N VAL A 93 -14.38 10.75 10.78
CA VAL A 93 -15.06 11.50 9.71
C VAL A 93 -14.02 12.36 8.99
N ILE A 94 -13.99 12.28 7.67
CA ILE A 94 -13.02 12.95 6.80
C ILE A 94 -13.78 13.75 5.75
N GLY A 95 -13.61 15.08 5.73
CA GLY A 95 -14.14 15.95 4.69
C GLY A 95 -13.04 16.38 3.73
N SER A 96 -13.27 16.36 2.42
CA SER A 96 -12.29 16.82 1.43
C SER A 96 -12.97 17.54 0.28
N LYS A 97 -12.46 18.72 -0.06
CA LYS A 97 -12.88 19.52 -1.21
C LYS A 97 -11.75 19.59 -2.24
N ARG A 98 -12.12 19.54 -3.51
CA ARG A 98 -11.22 19.72 -4.65
C ARG A 98 -11.89 20.63 -5.69
N GLY A 99 -11.14 21.58 -6.23
CA GLY A 99 -11.70 22.65 -7.06
C GLY A 99 -12.54 23.62 -6.23
N GLY A 100 -12.74 24.84 -6.72
CA GLY A 100 -13.33 25.94 -5.98
C GLY A 100 -12.39 26.53 -4.93
N ASP A 101 -12.91 27.51 -4.18
CA ASP A 101 -12.18 28.23 -3.14
C ASP A 101 -11.97 27.33 -1.90
N PRO A 102 -10.72 27.04 -1.50
CA PRO A 102 -10.44 26.22 -0.33
C PRO A 102 -10.86 26.89 0.98
N GLU A 103 -11.02 28.21 1.01
CA GLU A 103 -11.36 28.98 2.23
C GLU A 103 -12.86 29.05 2.49
N ALA A 104 -13.70 28.57 1.56
CA ALA A 104 -15.15 28.56 1.71
C ALA A 104 -15.59 27.62 2.85
N ARG A 105 -16.39 28.15 3.78
CA ARG A 105 -16.75 27.44 5.04
C ARG A 105 -17.91 26.47 4.87
N SER A 106 -18.76 26.69 3.88
CA SER A 106 -19.94 25.86 3.61
C SER A 106 -19.98 25.37 2.17
N HIS A 107 -20.75 24.31 1.91
CA HIS A 107 -20.97 23.83 0.55
C HIS A 107 -21.61 24.89 -0.35
N CYS A 108 -22.58 25.65 0.16
CA CYS A 108 -23.30 26.68 -0.59
C CYS A 108 -22.41 27.86 -0.99
N GLU A 109 -21.46 28.26 -0.14
CA GLU A 109 -20.46 29.28 -0.47
C GLU A 109 -19.42 28.74 -1.47
N TRP A 110 -19.03 27.48 -1.32
CA TRP A 110 -18.02 26.83 -2.16
C TRP A 110 -18.51 26.57 -3.59
N LEU A 111 -19.72 26.04 -3.75
CA LEU A 111 -20.27 25.60 -5.04
C LEU A 111 -20.18 26.66 -6.17
N PRO A 112 -20.54 27.94 -5.97
CA PRO A 112 -20.44 28.94 -7.04
C PRO A 112 -18.99 29.26 -7.45
N THR A 113 -18.00 29.03 -6.56
CA THR A 113 -16.58 29.30 -6.85
C THR A 113 -15.96 28.28 -7.81
N VAL A 114 -16.56 27.09 -7.92
CA VAL A 114 -16.07 25.98 -8.74
C VAL A 114 -15.95 26.36 -10.21
N ALA A 115 -16.89 27.16 -10.74
CA ALA A 115 -16.84 27.58 -12.13
C ALA A 115 -15.64 28.51 -12.42
N GLY A 116 -15.21 29.29 -11.43
CA GLY A 116 -14.07 30.20 -11.56
C GLY A 116 -12.71 29.52 -11.29
N MET A 117 -12.69 28.47 -10.47
CA MET A 117 -11.46 27.76 -10.07
C MET A 117 -11.64 26.23 -10.12
N PRO A 118 -11.96 25.63 -11.28
CA PRO A 118 -12.20 24.20 -11.35
C PRO A 118 -10.89 23.41 -11.27
N ASP A 119 -10.97 22.16 -10.84
CA ASP A 119 -9.85 21.23 -10.77
C ASP A 119 -10.23 19.86 -11.35
N ALA A 120 -9.23 18.99 -11.55
CA ALA A 120 -9.36 17.63 -12.03
C ALA A 120 -10.00 16.72 -10.97
N ILE A 121 -11.28 16.40 -11.15
CA ILE A 121 -12.08 15.66 -10.16
C ILE A 121 -12.16 14.15 -10.42
N HIS A 122 -12.10 13.73 -11.69
CA HIS A 122 -12.18 12.33 -12.07
C HIS A 122 -11.22 12.04 -13.21
N PHE A 123 -10.57 10.88 -13.17
CA PHE A 123 -9.56 10.47 -14.13
C PHE A 123 -9.90 9.08 -14.66
N ASN A 124 -9.85 8.92 -15.98
CA ASN A 124 -9.99 7.64 -16.64
C ASN A 124 -8.61 7.16 -17.07
N PHE A 125 -8.30 5.91 -16.74
CA PHE A 125 -6.98 5.33 -16.94
C PHE A 125 -7.04 4.10 -17.84
N ILE A 126 -6.02 3.92 -18.67
CA ILE A 126 -5.73 2.62 -19.32
C ILE A 126 -4.33 2.15 -18.93
N PRO A 127 -4.06 0.84 -18.92
CA PRO A 127 -2.71 0.33 -18.68
C PRO A 127 -1.73 0.90 -19.72
N ILE A 128 -0.57 1.40 -19.28
CA ILE A 128 0.43 2.00 -20.17
C ILE A 128 0.93 1.01 -21.23
N THR A 129 0.88 -0.29 -20.93
CA THR A 129 1.20 -1.38 -21.87
C THR A 129 0.28 -1.42 -23.09
N SER A 130 -0.91 -0.81 -23.04
CA SER A 130 -1.83 -0.70 -24.17
C SER A 130 -1.26 0.15 -25.31
N LEU A 131 -0.42 1.13 -24.96
CA LEU A 131 0.27 2.00 -25.94
C LEU A 131 1.48 1.31 -26.58
N LEU A 132 2.02 0.27 -25.93
CA LEU A 132 3.18 -0.48 -26.40
C LEU A 132 2.75 -1.61 -27.32
N LYS A 133 2.23 -1.30 -28.51
CA LYS A 133 1.95 -2.31 -29.54
C LYS A 133 3.26 -2.69 -30.24
N ASN A 134 3.49 -4.00 -30.42
CA ASN A 134 4.66 -4.56 -31.11
C ASN A 134 6.04 -4.21 -30.50
N VAL A 135 6.09 -3.82 -29.22
CA VAL A 135 7.36 -3.56 -28.53
C VAL A 135 7.90 -4.87 -27.93
N PRO A 136 9.14 -5.29 -28.26
CA PRO A 136 9.78 -6.45 -27.63
C PRO A 136 9.83 -6.29 -26.10
N GLY A 137 9.56 -7.38 -25.36
CA GLY A 137 9.59 -7.35 -23.90
C GLY A 137 8.35 -6.74 -23.22
N LYS A 138 7.31 -6.36 -23.98
CA LYS A 138 6.01 -5.92 -23.42
C LYS A 138 5.45 -6.89 -22.38
N GLY A 139 5.57 -8.20 -22.65
CA GLY A 139 5.09 -9.24 -21.73
C GLY A 139 5.73 -9.15 -20.35
N PHE A 140 7.06 -8.96 -20.29
CA PHE A 140 7.78 -8.78 -19.04
C PHE A 140 7.35 -7.51 -18.30
N LEU A 141 7.18 -6.40 -19.02
CA LEU A 141 6.70 -5.16 -18.42
C LEU A 141 5.27 -5.31 -17.86
N SER A 142 4.37 -5.95 -18.61
CA SER A 142 3.01 -6.21 -18.16
C SER A 142 2.99 -7.09 -16.91
N HIS A 143 3.85 -8.12 -16.87
CA HIS A 143 3.98 -8.98 -15.71
C HIS A 143 4.52 -8.22 -14.49
N ALA A 144 5.57 -7.42 -14.66
CA ALA A 144 6.14 -6.59 -13.60
C ALA A 144 5.12 -5.56 -13.06
N ILE A 145 4.33 -4.93 -13.94
CA ILE A 145 3.26 -4.00 -13.54
C ILE A 145 2.18 -4.75 -12.74
N ASN A 146 1.75 -5.92 -13.20
CA ASN A 146 0.74 -6.72 -12.48
C ASN A 146 1.23 -7.12 -11.08
N LEU A 147 2.49 -7.54 -10.97
CA LEU A 147 3.12 -7.85 -9.68
C LEU A 147 3.18 -6.62 -8.78
N TYR A 148 3.58 -5.46 -9.31
CA TYR A 148 3.60 -4.22 -8.55
C TYR A 148 2.20 -3.80 -8.09
N LEU A 149 1.18 -3.89 -8.93
CA LEU A 149 -0.20 -3.52 -8.57
C LEU A 149 -0.79 -4.48 -7.53
N ARG A 150 -0.42 -5.76 -7.56
CA ARG A 150 -0.91 -6.78 -6.61
C ARG A 150 -0.29 -6.67 -5.23
N TYR A 151 1.02 -6.45 -5.16
CA TYR A 151 1.78 -6.51 -3.90
C TYR A 151 2.22 -5.14 -3.38
N LYS A 152 2.24 -4.12 -4.26
CA LYS A 152 2.63 -2.73 -3.98
C LYS A 152 3.89 -2.60 -3.11
N PRO A 153 5.00 -3.29 -3.46
CA PRO A 153 6.25 -3.15 -2.72
C PRO A 153 6.76 -1.70 -2.78
N PRO A 154 7.59 -1.27 -1.80
CA PRO A 154 8.28 0.02 -1.88
C PRO A 154 9.05 0.15 -3.20
N LEU A 155 9.03 1.34 -3.83
CA LEU A 155 9.64 1.54 -5.15
C LEU A 155 11.16 1.25 -5.15
N GLY A 156 11.86 1.60 -4.08
CA GLY A 156 13.29 1.30 -3.92
C GLY A 156 13.60 -0.20 -3.87
N GLU A 157 12.65 -1.03 -3.45
CA GLU A 157 12.79 -2.48 -3.33
C GLU A 157 12.19 -3.23 -4.52
N LEU A 158 11.42 -2.55 -5.39
CA LEU A 158 10.71 -3.17 -6.50
C LEU A 158 11.65 -3.99 -7.40
N ARG A 159 12.88 -3.51 -7.64
CA ARG A 159 13.87 -4.25 -8.43
C ARG A 159 14.19 -5.61 -7.79
N TYR A 160 14.56 -5.59 -6.51
CA TYR A 160 14.85 -6.81 -5.75
C TYR A 160 13.62 -7.72 -5.73
N PHE A 161 12.44 -7.18 -5.42
CA PHE A 161 11.19 -7.92 -5.40
C PHE A 161 10.93 -8.68 -6.71
N LEU A 162 11.08 -8.00 -7.86
CA LEU A 162 10.91 -8.61 -9.18
C LEU A 162 11.97 -9.68 -9.49
N ASP A 163 13.21 -9.46 -9.04
CA ASP A 163 14.32 -10.41 -9.23
C ASP A 163 14.08 -11.77 -8.55
N PHE A 164 13.25 -11.82 -7.50
CA PHE A 164 12.91 -13.05 -6.78
C PHE A 164 11.56 -13.67 -7.19
N GLN A 165 10.81 -13.07 -8.13
CA GLN A 165 9.55 -13.66 -8.62
C GLN A 165 9.78 -14.80 -9.62
N ALA A 166 10.93 -14.83 -10.28
CA ALA A 166 11.30 -15.95 -11.13
C ALA A 166 11.90 -17.07 -10.28
N GLN A 167 11.57 -18.33 -10.61
CA GLN A 167 12.23 -19.49 -10.03
C GLN A 167 13.70 -19.48 -10.48
N LYS A 168 14.55 -18.88 -9.65
CA LYS A 168 16.00 -18.92 -9.82
C LYS A 168 16.50 -20.18 -9.11
N ILE A 169 17.26 -20.99 -9.84
CA ILE A 169 17.99 -22.11 -9.26
C ILE A 169 19.20 -21.50 -8.53
N TRP A 170 19.04 -21.24 -7.22
CA TRP A 170 20.08 -20.59 -6.40
C TRP A 170 21.17 -21.57 -5.92
N ALA A 171 20.96 -22.87 -6.14
CA ALA A 171 21.93 -23.92 -5.86
C ALA A 171 21.77 -25.01 -6.93
N PRO A 172 22.86 -25.69 -7.34
CA PRO A 172 22.77 -26.83 -8.26
C PRO A 172 21.73 -27.85 -7.78
N ILE A 173 20.88 -28.31 -8.70
CA ILE A 173 19.86 -29.32 -8.39
C ILE A 173 20.56 -30.57 -7.87
N HIS A 174 19.96 -31.21 -6.87
CA HIS A 174 20.48 -32.43 -6.28
C HIS A 174 20.67 -33.49 -7.39
N ASN A 175 21.90 -34.00 -7.56
CA ASN A 175 22.37 -34.96 -8.58
C ASN A 175 22.85 -34.45 -9.96
N ASP A 176 22.86 -33.14 -10.25
CA ASP A 176 23.39 -32.64 -11.55
C ASP A 176 24.93 -32.64 -11.64
N LEU A 177 25.63 -32.69 -10.50
CA LEU A 177 27.08 -32.73 -10.42
C LEU A 177 27.51 -34.05 -9.74
N PRO A 178 28.55 -34.75 -10.22
CA PRO A 178 29.09 -35.96 -9.58
C PRO A 178 29.76 -35.68 -8.22
N LEU A 179 29.62 -34.46 -7.70
CA LEU A 179 30.06 -34.00 -6.39
C LEU A 179 29.03 -34.37 -5.29
N GLY A 180 28.47 -35.58 -5.35
CA GLY A 180 27.85 -36.19 -4.17
C GLY A 180 28.89 -36.35 -3.06
N PRO A 181 28.50 -36.67 -1.82
CA PRO A 181 29.45 -37.05 -0.78
C PRO A 181 30.20 -38.31 -1.24
N SER A 182 31.31 -38.11 -1.95
CA SER A 182 32.22 -39.19 -2.32
C SER A 182 32.95 -39.56 -1.05
N THR A 183 32.60 -40.69 -0.45
CA THR A 183 33.27 -41.26 0.73
C THR A 183 34.79 -41.43 0.54
N ASN A 184 35.29 -41.34 -0.69
CA ASN A 184 36.68 -41.61 -1.06
C ASN A 184 37.45 -40.38 -1.60
N ARG A 185 37.11 -39.14 -1.22
CA ARG A 185 37.98 -37.99 -1.56
C ARG A 185 39.13 -37.88 -0.56
N ALA A 186 40.31 -38.30 -0.99
CA ALA A 186 41.59 -38.14 -0.30
C ALA A 186 42.07 -36.68 -0.12
N SER A 187 41.20 -35.67 -0.29
CA SER A 187 41.54 -34.27 -0.04
C SER A 187 40.78 -33.76 1.17
N SER A 188 41.54 -33.30 2.17
CA SER A 188 41.06 -32.60 3.37
C SER A 188 40.10 -31.47 2.97
N SER A 189 38.81 -31.77 2.99
CA SER A 189 37.78 -30.74 2.87
C SER A 189 37.68 -30.09 4.25
N PRO A 190 37.72 -28.75 4.36
CA PRO A 190 37.59 -28.11 5.65
C PRO A 190 36.23 -28.49 6.27
N ALA A 191 36.26 -29.26 7.35
CA ALA A 191 35.10 -29.67 8.11
C ALA A 191 34.96 -28.80 9.36
N LEU A 192 33.75 -28.31 9.62
CA LEU A 192 33.42 -27.60 10.86
C LEU A 192 32.74 -28.58 11.81
N HIS A 193 33.38 -28.85 12.95
CA HIS A 193 32.81 -29.70 13.99
C HIS A 193 31.96 -28.85 14.94
N PHE A 194 30.68 -29.23 15.09
CA PHE A 194 29.77 -28.59 16.03
C PHE A 194 29.71 -29.42 17.32
N ASN A 195 30.01 -28.79 18.44
CA ASN A 195 29.79 -29.35 19.78
C ASN A 195 28.78 -28.47 20.52
N LEU A 196 28.09 -29.03 21.53
CA LEU A 196 27.12 -28.29 22.35
C LEU A 196 27.73 -27.02 22.99
N MET A 197 29.04 -27.05 23.27
CA MET A 197 29.85 -25.89 23.69
C MET A 197 31.00 -25.57 22.71
N GLY A 198 30.77 -25.80 21.42
CA GLY A 198 31.76 -25.61 20.36
C GLY A 198 31.85 -24.18 19.82
N PRO A 199 32.82 -23.93 18.93
CA PRO A 199 32.94 -22.65 18.23
C PRO A 199 31.67 -22.34 17.42
N LYS A 200 31.19 -21.09 17.50
CA LYS A 200 30.01 -20.62 16.77
C LYS A 200 30.43 -20.18 15.36
N LEU A 201 29.71 -20.64 14.35
CA LEU A 201 29.85 -20.11 12.99
C LEU A 201 29.22 -18.73 12.91
N TYR A 202 30.02 -17.71 12.64
CA TYR A 202 29.54 -16.35 12.36
C TYR A 202 29.52 -16.13 10.86
N VAL A 203 28.35 -15.85 10.31
CA VAL A 203 28.19 -15.49 8.90
C VAL A 203 28.33 -13.98 8.78
N ASN A 204 29.40 -13.52 8.16
CA ASN A 204 29.57 -12.10 7.84
C ASN A 204 28.78 -11.78 6.57
N THR A 205 27.85 -10.83 6.67
CA THR A 205 26.98 -10.40 5.56
C THR A 205 27.59 -9.26 4.75
N SER A 206 28.82 -8.83 5.05
CA SER A 206 29.53 -7.83 4.26
C SER A 206 29.70 -8.31 2.82
N GLN A 207 29.41 -7.42 1.85
CA GLN A 207 29.58 -7.72 0.44
C GLN A 207 31.07 -7.84 0.11
N VAL A 208 31.46 -8.96 -0.49
CA VAL A 208 32.84 -9.21 -0.92
C VAL A 208 32.88 -9.31 -2.44
N THR A 209 33.71 -8.47 -3.08
CA THR A 209 33.91 -8.53 -4.53
C THR A 209 34.87 -9.68 -4.84
N VAL A 210 34.31 -10.81 -5.27
CA VAL A 210 35.10 -11.86 -5.93
C VAL A 210 35.26 -11.44 -7.39
N GLY A 211 36.46 -11.53 -7.98
CA GLY A 211 36.74 -11.10 -9.36
C GLY A 211 35.93 -11.86 -10.43
N MET A 212 36.49 -12.11 -11.62
CA MET A 212 35.81 -12.85 -12.71
C MET A 212 35.58 -14.35 -12.44
N ARG A 213 35.39 -14.75 -11.18
CA ARG A 213 35.09 -16.13 -10.79
C ARG A 213 33.61 -16.21 -10.40
N PRO A 214 32.83 -17.14 -10.97
CA PRO A 214 31.44 -17.30 -10.59
C PRO A 214 31.36 -17.69 -9.12
N VAL A 215 30.61 -16.94 -8.33
CA VAL A 215 30.23 -17.38 -6.99
C VAL A 215 29.17 -18.46 -7.17
N THR A 216 29.60 -19.70 -7.37
CA THR A 216 28.74 -20.88 -7.20
C THR A 216 28.51 -21.04 -5.71
N GLY A 217 27.23 -21.06 -5.30
CA GLY A 217 26.82 -21.11 -3.90
C GLY A 217 27.54 -22.18 -3.07
N MET A 218 27.58 -21.98 -1.76
CA MET A 218 28.23 -22.89 -0.82
C MET A 218 27.29 -24.06 -0.47
N ARG A 219 27.74 -25.30 -0.65
CA ARG A 219 27.00 -26.49 -0.21
C ARG A 219 27.65 -27.07 1.05
N LEU A 220 26.91 -27.06 2.14
CA LEU A 220 27.28 -27.68 3.40
C LEU A 220 26.60 -29.05 3.50
N TYR A 221 27.35 -30.07 3.93
CA TYR A 221 26.82 -31.41 4.24
C TYR A 221 26.93 -31.62 5.75
N LEU A 222 25.86 -32.10 6.36
CA LEU A 222 25.92 -32.60 7.74
C LEU A 222 26.39 -34.05 7.69
N GLU A 223 27.60 -34.29 8.18
CA GLU A 223 28.08 -35.64 8.46
C GLU A 223 27.49 -36.07 9.81
N GLY A 224 26.92 -37.28 9.89
CA GLY A 224 26.34 -37.81 11.12
C GLY A 224 27.38 -38.02 12.23
N MET A 225 26.94 -38.54 13.38
CA MET A 225 27.85 -38.87 14.48
C MET A 225 28.95 -39.82 14.00
N LYS A 226 30.21 -39.41 14.10
CA LYS A 226 31.35 -40.31 13.96
C LYS A 226 31.44 -41.15 15.23
N CYS A 227 31.05 -42.41 15.14
CA CYS A 227 31.36 -43.40 16.17
C CYS A 227 32.83 -43.83 15.98
N ASN A 228 33.57 -43.96 17.09
CA ASN A 228 34.91 -44.57 17.07
C ASN A 228 34.83 -46.07 16.78
#